data_AF-A0A2A3VJV0-F1
#
_entry.id   AF-A0A2A3VJV0-F1
#
_cell.length_a   1.000
_cell.length_b   1.000
_cell.length_c   1.000
_cell.angle_alpha   90.00
_cell.angle_beta   90.00
_cell.angle_gamma   90.00
#
_symmetry.space_group_name_H-M   'P 1'
#
loop_
_entity.id
_entity.type
_entity.pdbx_description
1 polymer ?
#
loop_
_entity_poly.entity_id
_entity_poly.type
_entity_poly.pdbx_seq_one_letter_code
_entity_poly.pdbx_strand_id
1 'polypeptide(L)'
;MSDASPLQGADPAWLHALRNAVNAASVTVAAARSALDSGDPTRAGFFLDESAGACERASKLLHTHGVCSDISAPGPGEGMPEQVRP
;
A
#
# COMPACT_ATOMS: atom_id res chain seq x y z
N MET A 1 -27.59 13.39 16.70
CA MET A 1 -26.53 13.64 15.70
C MET A 1 -25.77 12.34 15.57
N SER A 2 -26.08 11.55 14.53
CA SER A 2 -25.54 10.21 14.37
C SER A 2 -24.15 10.30 13.73
N ASP A 3 -23.16 9.87 14.50
CA ASP A 3 -21.78 9.67 14.07
C ASP A 3 -21.78 8.50 13.07
N ALA A 4 -21.86 8.82 11.78
CA ALA A 4 -21.82 7.82 10.72
C ALA A 4 -20.37 7.34 10.58
N SER A 5 -20.03 6.27 11.32
CA SER A 5 -18.75 5.57 11.15
C SER A 5 -18.59 5.18 9.67
N PRO A 6 -17.50 5.58 8.99
CA PRO A 6 -17.32 5.40 7.53
C PRO A 6 -17.21 3.93 7.08
N LEU A 7 -17.34 2.97 8.00
CA LEU A 7 -17.16 1.54 7.76
C LEU A 7 -18.47 0.74 7.69
N GLN A 8 -19.64 1.37 7.90
CA GLN A 8 -20.93 0.65 7.94
C GLN A 8 -21.42 0.08 6.59
N GLY A 9 -20.61 0.13 5.53
CA GLY A 9 -20.92 -0.44 4.21
C GLY A 9 -19.79 -1.22 3.54
N ALA A 10 -18.70 -1.54 4.25
CA ALA A 10 -17.59 -2.29 3.66
C ALA A 10 -18.00 -3.74 3.38
N ASP A 11 -17.88 -4.17 2.13
CA ASP A 11 -18.14 -5.56 1.72
C ASP A 11 -17.25 -6.53 2.56
N PRO A 12 -17.86 -7.44 3.35
CA PRO A 12 -17.12 -8.40 4.16
C PRO A 12 -16.15 -9.25 3.35
N ALA A 13 -16.46 -9.55 2.09
CA ALA A 13 -15.59 -10.32 1.21
C ALA A 13 -14.33 -9.52 0.83
N TRP A 14 -14.49 -8.22 0.57
CA TRP A 14 -13.36 -7.32 0.31
C TRP A 14 -12.44 -7.21 1.53
N LEU A 15 -12.99 -6.97 2.73
CA LEU A 15 -12.20 -6.89 3.95
C LEU A 15 -11.44 -8.20 4.23
N HIS A 16 -12.07 -9.34 3.96
CA HIS A 16 -11.42 -10.64 4.09
C HIS A 16 -10.27 -10.80 3.08
N ALA A 17 -10.49 -10.45 1.82
CA ALA A 17 -9.45 -10.50 0.79
C ALA A 17 -8.26 -9.59 1.12
N LEU A 18 -8.51 -8.38 1.61
CA LEU A 18 -7.47 -7.43 2.01
C LEU A 18 -6.65 -7.97 3.19
N ARG A 19 -7.32 -8.50 4.23
CA ARG A 19 -6.65 -9.15 5.36
C ARG A 19 -5.76 -10.29 4.91
N ASN A 20 -6.24 -11.14 4.00
CA ASN A 20 -5.46 -12.25 3.47
C ASN A 20 -4.22 -11.77 2.71
N ALA A 21 -4.35 -10.72 1.90
CA ALA A 21 -3.21 -10.15 1.18
C ALA A 21 -2.15 -9.55 2.14
N VAL A 22 -2.58 -8.80 3.16
CA VAL A 22 -1.68 -8.23 4.18
C VAL A 22 -1.01 -9.30 5.04
N ASN A 23 -1.75 -10.35 5.42
CA ASN A 23 -1.18 -11.48 6.16
C ASN A 23 -0.13 -12.20 5.32
N ALA A 24 -0.42 -12.46 4.03
CA ALA A 24 0.53 -13.09 3.13
C ALA A 24 1.83 -12.29 3.04
N ALA A 25 1.75 -10.96 2.84
CA ALA A 25 2.92 -10.09 2.82
C ALA A 25 3.72 -10.17 4.13
N SER A 26 3.04 -10.14 5.28
CA SER A 26 3.70 -10.18 6.59
C SER A 26 4.45 -11.50 6.82
N VAL A 27 3.82 -12.63 6.44
CA VAL A 27 4.41 -13.97 6.58
C VAL A 27 5.61 -14.14 5.64
N THR A 28 5.49 -13.71 4.39
CA THR A 28 6.59 -13.86 3.41
C THR A 28 7.77 -12.97 3.73
N VAL A 29 7.57 -11.75 4.26
CA VAL A 29 8.67 -10.92 4.79
C VAL A 29 9.38 -11.60 5.96
N ALA A 30 8.64 -12.18 6.90
CA ALA A 30 9.23 -12.91 8.02
C ALA A 30 10.04 -14.12 7.54
N ALA A 31 9.55 -14.85 6.53
CA ALA A 31 10.24 -15.97 5.91
C ALA A 31 11.51 -15.51 5.16
N ALA A 32 11.45 -14.39 4.44
CA ALA A 32 12.61 -13.80 3.77
C ALA A 32 13.71 -13.44 4.78
N ARG A 33 13.34 -12.82 5.90
CA ARG A 33 14.28 -12.52 6.99
C ARG A 33 14.93 -13.78 7.55
N SER A 34 14.13 -14.80 7.86
CA SER A 34 14.65 -16.08 8.35
C SER A 34 15.62 -16.74 7.36
N ALA A 35 15.37 -16.62 6.05
CA ALA A 35 16.27 -17.13 5.02
C ALA A 35 17.59 -16.34 4.96
N LEU A 36 17.54 -15.01 5.08
CA LEU A 36 18.74 -14.17 5.18
C LEU A 36 19.57 -14.49 6.43
N ASP A 37 18.93 -14.64 7.59
CA ASP A 37 19.58 -15.02 8.84
C ASP A 37 20.26 -16.41 8.75
N SER A 38 19.77 -17.27 7.84
CA SER A 38 20.35 -18.58 7.56
C SER A 38 21.39 -18.59 6.43
N GLY A 39 21.68 -17.44 5.82
CA GLY A 39 22.63 -17.33 4.71
C GLY A 39 22.12 -17.85 3.37
N ASP A 40 20.80 -17.90 3.15
CA ASP A 40 20.16 -18.36 1.91
C ASP A 40 19.51 -17.19 1.13
N PRO A 41 20.30 -16.42 0.35
CA PRO A 41 19.79 -15.25 -0.36
C PRO A 41 18.84 -15.62 -1.51
N THR A 42 18.98 -16.79 -2.11
CA THR A 42 18.09 -17.25 -3.19
C THR A 42 16.68 -17.47 -2.66
N ARG A 43 16.56 -18.17 -1.54
CA ARG A 43 15.26 -18.39 -0.87
C ARG A 43 14.70 -17.09 -0.29
N ALA A 44 15.55 -16.21 0.21
CA ALA A 44 15.12 -14.88 0.62
C ALA A 44 14.52 -14.09 -0.55
N GLY A 45 15.17 -14.11 -1.72
CA GLY A 45 14.67 -13.48 -2.94
C GLY A 45 13.29 -13.99 -3.33
N PHE A 46 13.09 -15.31 -3.35
CA PHE A 46 11.77 -15.92 -3.61
C PHE A 46 10.68 -15.38 -2.67
N PHE A 47 10.95 -15.30 -1.37
CA PHE A 47 9.97 -14.79 -0.41
C PHE A 47 9.73 -13.28 -0.53
N LEU A 48 10.74 -12.51 -0.94
CA LEU A 48 10.57 -11.09 -1.23
C LEU A 48 9.69 -10.86 -2.46
N ASP A 49 9.85 -11.66 -3.51
CA ASP A 49 8.99 -11.60 -4.70
C ASP A 49 7.53 -11.94 -4.36
N GLU A 50 7.31 -12.98 -3.55
CA GLU A 50 5.98 -13.33 -3.04
C GLU A 50 5.38 -12.23 -2.17
N SER A 51 6.19 -11.58 -1.32
CA SER A 51 5.77 -10.40 -0.56
C SER A 51 5.39 -9.24 -1.47
N ALA A 52 6.17 -8.97 -2.51
CA ALA A 52 5.88 -7.89 -3.45
C ALA A 52 4.53 -8.12 -4.15
N GLY A 53 4.27 -9.36 -4.60
CA GLY A 53 2.98 -9.73 -5.19
C GLY A 53 1.82 -9.60 -4.19
N ALA A 54 2.03 -9.94 -2.92
CA ALA A 54 1.01 -9.75 -1.87
C ALA A 54 0.71 -8.27 -1.61
N CYS A 55 1.74 -7.42 -1.54
CA CYS A 55 1.59 -5.96 -1.43
C CYS A 55 0.87 -5.36 -2.65
N GLU A 56 1.17 -5.83 -3.86
CA GLU A 56 0.48 -5.38 -5.08
C GLU A 56 -1.02 -5.72 -5.03
N ARG A 57 -1.39 -6.94 -4.60
CA ARG A 57 -2.80 -7.32 -4.41
C ARG A 57 -3.50 -6.46 -3.36
N ALA A 58 -2.85 -6.22 -2.22
CA ALA A 58 -3.38 -5.36 -1.17
C ALA A 58 -3.58 -3.93 -1.68
N SER A 59 -2.61 -3.38 -2.42
CA SER A 59 -2.70 -2.08 -3.06
C SER A 59 -3.88 -2.01 -4.03
N LYS A 60 -4.05 -2.99 -4.92
CA LYS A 60 -5.20 -3.06 -5.84
C LYS A 60 -6.53 -3.06 -5.08
N LEU A 61 -6.66 -3.85 -4.01
CA LEU A 61 -7.88 -3.91 -3.19
C LEU A 61 -8.18 -2.56 -2.50
N LEU A 62 -7.16 -1.84 -2.05
CA LEU A 62 -7.30 -0.50 -1.43
C LEU A 62 -7.69 0.58 -2.44
N HIS A 63 -7.16 0.52 -3.67
CA HIS A 63 -7.51 1.45 -4.75
C HIS A 63 -8.93 1.20 -5.28
N THR A 64 -9.31 -0.06 -5.51
CA THR A 64 -10.64 -0.40 -6.06
C THR A 64 -11.79 -0.03 -5.12
N HIS A 65 -11.58 -0.06 -3.80
CA HIS A 65 -12.60 0.27 -2.79
C HIS A 65 -12.42 1.65 -2.13
N GLY A 66 -11.59 2.53 -2.72
CA GLY A 66 -11.66 3.96 -2.46
C GLY A 66 -11.17 4.43 -1.09
N VAL A 67 -10.00 3.95 -0.63
CA VAL A 67 -9.28 4.63 0.49
C VAL A 67 -8.23 5.62 -0.04
N CYS A 68 -7.86 5.54 -1.32
CA CYS A 68 -6.90 6.44 -1.95
C CYS A 68 -7.62 7.45 -2.87
N SER A 69 -8.42 8.34 -2.28
CA SER A 69 -8.76 9.60 -2.95
C SER A 69 -7.56 10.53 -2.80
N ASP A 70 -6.90 10.84 -3.92
CA ASP A 70 -6.02 11.99 -4.14
C ASP A 70 -5.09 12.40 -3.00
N ILE A 71 -3.90 11.78 -2.94
CA ILE A 71 -2.71 12.44 -2.39
C ILE A 71 -1.73 12.68 -3.54
N SER A 72 -2.20 13.33 -4.60
CA SER A 72 -1.33 13.88 -5.64
C SER A 72 -1.98 15.07 -6.32
N ALA A 73 -1.84 16.21 -5.64
CA ALA A 73 -1.53 17.46 -6.31
C ALA A 73 -0.62 18.27 -5.36
N PRO A 74 0.70 18.40 -5.63
CA PRO A 74 1.39 19.58 -5.13
C PRO A 74 0.64 20.79 -5.69
N GLY A 75 0.17 21.68 -4.81
CA GLY A 75 -0.55 22.88 -5.21
C GLY A 75 0.26 23.68 -6.25
N PRO A 76 -0.40 24.44 -7.14
CA PRO A 76 0.31 25.27 -8.10
C PRO A 76 1.10 26.32 -7.33
N GLY A 77 2.39 26.06 -7.13
CA GLY A 77 3.39 27.05 -6.76
C GLY A 77 3.67 27.93 -7.97
N GLU A 78 2.69 28.71 -8.42
CA GLU A 78 2.91 29.84 -9.34
C GLU A 78 2.94 31.12 -8.52
N GLY A 79 4.10 31.35 -7.90
CA GLY A 79 4.46 32.60 -7.24
C GLY A 79 5.90 32.94 -7.60
N MET A 80 6.15 33.25 -8.87
CA MET A 80 7.40 33.88 -9.30
C MET A 80 7.11 35.36 -9.56
N PRO A 81 7.71 36.30 -8.80
CA PRO A 81 7.53 37.72 -9.07
C PRO A 81 8.20 38.12 -10.38
N GLU A 82 7.44 38.84 -11.19
CA GLU A 82 7.79 39.49 -12.44
C GLU A 82 9.11 40.27 -12.31
N GLN A 83 10.18 39.77 -12.94
CA GLN A 83 11.41 40.53 -13.09
C GLN A 83 11.18 41.63 -14.12
N VAL A 84 10.82 42.81 -13.64
CA VAL A 84 10.92 44.07 -14.38
C VAL A 84 12.40 44.32 -14.67
N ARG A 85 12.78 44.31 -15.96
CA ARG A 85 14.09 44.80 -16.41
C ARG A 85 13.94 46.18 -17.08
N PRO A 86 14.91 47.08 -16.86
CA PRO A 86 14.90 48.44 -17.41
C PRO A 86 15.18 48.50 -18.92
#